data_AF-A0A6I2WRB4-F1
#
_entry.id   AF-A0A6I2WRB4-F1
#
_cell.length_a   1.000
_cell.length_b   1.000
_cell.length_c   1.000
_cell.angle_alpha   90.00
_cell.angle_beta   90.00
_cell.angle_gamma   90.00
#
_symmetry.space_group_name_H-M   'P 1'
#
loop_
_entity.id
_entity.type
_entity.pdbx_description
1 polymer ?
#
loop_
_entity_poly.entity_id
_entity_poly.type
_entity_poly.pdbx_seq_one_letter_code
_entity_poly.pdbx_strand_id
1 'polypeptide(L)'
;VVPRAQRVEVALLKSIAGHYVINAEASQVRYAEQQKLLTELVEAILESAPSALESFFLQDWQNAQTDQMRLRVVIDQVASLTDPGAKALHKRLVRPN
;
A
#
# COMPACT_ATOMS: atom_id res chain seq x y z
N VAL A 1 -10.41 -19.32 24.87
CA VAL A 1 -10.21 -20.28 23.76
C VAL A 1 -11.47 -20.32 22.89
N VAL A 2 -11.37 -20.17 21.56
CA VAL A 2 -12.54 -20.28 20.64
C VAL A 2 -12.88 -21.76 20.41
N PRO A 3 -14.15 -22.23 20.47
CA PRO A 3 -14.45 -23.65 20.31
C PRO A 3 -14.22 -24.18 18.88
N ARG A 4 -14.04 -25.50 18.75
CA ARG A 4 -13.65 -26.12 17.47
C ARG A 4 -14.67 -25.87 16.36
N ALA A 5 -15.97 -25.95 16.67
CA ALA A 5 -17.04 -25.77 15.68
C ALA A 5 -16.94 -24.39 15.00
N GLN A 6 -16.83 -23.31 15.79
CA GLN A 6 -16.71 -21.95 15.27
C GLN A 6 -15.43 -21.75 14.44
N ARG A 7 -14.31 -22.39 14.83
CA ARG A 7 -13.08 -22.33 14.01
C ARG A 7 -13.27 -23.01 12.65
N VAL A 8 -13.95 -24.16 12.61
CA VAL A 8 -14.21 -24.89 11.36
C VAL A 8 -15.16 -24.10 10.46
N GLU A 9 -16.22 -23.52 11.02
CA GLU A 9 -17.16 -22.67 10.27
C GLU A 9 -16.46 -21.46 9.64
N VAL A 10 -15.68 -20.71 10.43
CA VAL A 10 -14.90 -19.56 9.92
C VAL A 10 -13.88 -20.00 8.87
N ALA A 11 -13.20 -21.14 9.08
CA ALA A 11 -12.26 -21.68 8.11
C ALA A 11 -12.96 -22.00 6.78
N LEU A 12 -14.11 -22.65 6.81
CA LEU A 12 -14.90 -22.95 5.60
C LEU A 12 -15.30 -21.66 4.86
N LEU A 13 -15.85 -20.67 5.57
CA LEU A 13 -16.26 -19.39 4.96
C LEU A 13 -15.08 -18.65 4.34
N LYS A 14 -13.93 -18.62 5.04
CA LYS A 14 -12.70 -18.02 4.52
C LYS A 14 -12.14 -18.78 3.33
N SER A 15 -12.25 -20.11 3.27
CA SER A 15 -11.80 -20.91 2.13
C SER A 15 -12.62 -20.63 0.87
N ILE A 16 -13.94 -20.46 1.00
CA ILE A 16 -14.82 -20.09 -0.12
C ILE A 16 -14.43 -18.71 -0.66
N ALA A 17 -14.32 -17.70 0.21
CA ALA A 17 -13.88 -16.36 -0.18
C ALA A 17 -12.45 -16.38 -0.77
N GLY A 18 -11.56 -17.17 -0.18
CA GLY A 18 -10.19 -17.38 -0.65
C GLY A 18 -10.14 -17.90 -2.07
N HIS A 19 -10.91 -18.95 -2.39
CA HIS A 19 -10.90 -19.56 -3.71
C HIS A 19 -11.60 -18.69 -4.77
N TYR A 20 -12.83 -18.24 -4.50
CA TYR A 20 -13.67 -17.61 -5.52
C TYR A 20 -13.50 -16.09 -5.64
N VAL A 21 -12.94 -15.41 -4.63
CA VAL A 21 -12.78 -13.96 -4.64
C VAL A 21 -11.31 -13.58 -4.63
N ILE A 22 -10.54 -14.03 -3.64
CA ILE A 22 -9.16 -13.58 -3.45
C ILE A 22 -8.26 -14.19 -4.55
N ASN A 23 -8.31 -15.50 -4.77
CA ASN A 23 -7.46 -16.21 -5.72
C ASN A 23 -8.04 -16.31 -7.14
N ALA A 24 -9.19 -15.68 -7.40
CA ALA A 24 -9.72 -15.60 -8.76
C ALA A 24 -8.76 -14.83 -9.67
N GLU A 25 -8.63 -15.28 -10.92
CA GLU A 25 -7.69 -14.70 -11.91
C GLU A 25 -7.86 -13.17 -12.05
N ALA A 26 -9.10 -12.69 -12.21
CA ALA A 26 -9.39 -11.26 -12.30
C ALA A 26 -8.99 -10.47 -11.04
N SER A 27 -9.05 -11.10 -9.85
CA SER A 27 -8.55 -10.47 -8.63
C SER A 27 -7.03 -10.42 -8.59
N GLN A 28 -6.34 -11.47 -9.01
CA GLN A 28 -4.88 -11.50 -9.07
C GLN A 28 -4.33 -10.46 -10.05
N VAL A 29 -4.96 -10.29 -11.22
CA VAL A 29 -4.59 -9.23 -12.18
C VAL A 29 -4.72 -7.86 -11.53
N ARG A 30 -5.85 -7.57 -10.87
CA ARG A 30 -6.08 -6.30 -10.17
C ARG A 30 -5.07 -6.07 -9.04
N TYR A 31 -4.74 -7.10 -8.26
CA TYR A 31 -3.75 -6.99 -7.19
C TYR A 31 -2.35 -6.70 -7.73
N ALA A 32 -1.95 -7.32 -8.84
CA ALA A 32 -0.68 -7.03 -9.49
C ALA A 32 -0.59 -5.57 -9.97
N GLU A 33 -1.66 -5.04 -10.55
CA GLU A 33 -1.74 -3.63 -10.95
C GLU A 33 -1.67 -2.68 -9.74
N GLN A 34 -2.38 -3.00 -8.65
CA GLN A 34 -2.32 -2.23 -7.41
C GLN A 34 -0.94 -2.26 -6.76
N GLN A 35 -0.29 -3.43 -6.73
CA GLN A 35 1.07 -3.57 -6.20
C GLN A 35 2.05 -2.74 -7.03
N LYS A 36 1.96 -2.80 -8.36
CA LYS A 36 2.76 -1.97 -9.26
C LYS A 36 2.57 -0.48 -8.98
N LEU A 37 1.32 -0.02 -8.84
CA LEU A 37 1.01 1.37 -8.51
C LEU A 37 1.67 1.81 -7.20
N LEU A 38 1.57 1.00 -6.15
CA LEU A 38 2.16 1.32 -4.85
C LEU A 38 3.69 1.36 -4.91
N THR A 39 4.32 0.43 -5.63
CA THR A 39 5.78 0.43 -5.83
C THR A 39 6.23 1.70 -6.54
N GLU A 40 5.62 2.02 -7.69
CA GLU A 40 5.95 3.23 -8.47
C GLU A 40 5.72 4.50 -7.64
N LEU A 41 4.70 4.52 -6.78
CA LEU A 41 4.42 5.66 -5.91
C LEU A 41 5.48 5.85 -4.82
N VAL A 42 5.92 4.77 -4.17
CA VAL A 42 7.00 4.81 -3.18
C VAL A 42 8.29 5.31 -3.83
N GLU A 43 8.65 4.78 -5.00
CA GLU A 43 9.83 5.20 -5.74
C GLU A 43 9.77 6.70 -6.10
N ALA A 44 8.66 7.16 -6.68
CA ALA A 44 8.51 8.55 -7.10
C ALA A 44 8.54 9.55 -5.93
N ILE A 45 7.93 9.21 -4.79
CA ILE A 45 7.99 10.06 -3.59
C ILE A 45 9.41 10.08 -3.03
N LEU A 46 10.10 8.94 -2.98
CA LEU A 46 11.47 8.86 -2.47
C LEU A 46 12.43 9.69 -3.34
N GLU A 47 12.32 9.62 -4.67
CA GLU A 47 13.12 10.40 -5.61
C GLU A 47 12.85 11.91 -5.52
N SER A 48 11.59 12.28 -5.24
CA SER A 48 11.16 13.68 -5.17
C SER A 48 11.23 14.27 -3.75
N ALA A 49 11.64 13.49 -2.75
CA ALA A 49 11.67 13.93 -1.36
C ALA A 49 12.71 15.06 -1.16
N PRO A 50 12.42 16.05 -0.29
CA PRO A 50 11.22 16.15 0.56
C PRO A 50 10.01 16.81 -0.12
N SER A 51 10.12 17.25 -1.37
CA SER A 51 9.07 18.08 -2.01
C SER A 51 7.73 17.36 -2.24
N ALA A 52 7.77 16.03 -2.39
CA ALA A 52 6.58 15.19 -2.54
C ALA A 52 6.00 14.70 -1.19
N LEU A 53 6.64 15.03 -0.06
CA LEU A 53 6.15 14.65 1.26
C LEU A 53 5.10 15.65 1.77
N GLU A 54 4.07 15.13 2.42
CA GLU A 54 3.14 15.95 3.18
C GLU A 54 3.84 16.53 4.41
N SER A 55 3.41 17.72 4.83
CA SER A 55 4.07 18.48 5.91
C SER A 55 4.22 17.69 7.20
N PHE A 56 3.25 16.81 7.49
CA PHE A 56 3.27 15.91 8.65
C PHE A 56 4.50 14.98 8.68
N PHE A 57 5.02 14.55 7.52
CA PHE A 57 6.16 13.63 7.43
C PHE A 57 7.52 14.33 7.33
N LEU A 58 7.56 15.65 7.16
CA LEU A 58 8.82 16.38 6.96
C LEU A 58 9.75 16.31 8.17
N GLN A 59 9.19 16.33 9.39
CA GLN A 59 10.00 16.23 10.60
C GLN A 59 10.66 14.86 10.73
N ASP A 60 9.93 13.78 10.45
CA ASP A 60 10.46 12.42 10.48
C ASP A 60 11.49 12.21 9.37
N TRP A 61 11.27 12.80 8.19
CA TRP A 61 12.24 12.80 7.10
C TRP A 61 13.56 13.49 7.49
N GLN A 62 13.48 14.65 8.14
CA GLN A 62 14.66 15.38 8.61
C GLN A 62 15.41 14.62 9.71
N ASN A 63 14.69 13.88 10.56
CA ASN A 63 15.25 13.06 11.62
C ASN A 63 15.81 11.71 11.11
N ALA A 64 15.49 11.30 9.88
CA ALA A 64 15.94 10.04 9.30
C ALA A 64 17.45 10.07 8.98
N GLN A 65 18.20 9.22 9.66
CA GLN A 65 19.66 9.16 9.54
C GLN A 65 20.16 8.10 8.54
N THR A 66 19.26 7.24 8.07
CA THR A 66 19.59 6.15 7.15
C THR A 66 18.58 6.08 6.01
N ASP A 67 18.97 5.45 4.90
CA ASP A 67 18.06 5.25 3.77
C ASP A 67 16.88 4.35 4.13
N GLN A 68 17.07 3.41 5.06
CA GLN A 68 15.97 2.60 5.59
C GLN A 68 14.96 3.45 6.36
N MET A 69 15.43 4.41 7.18
CA MET A 69 14.55 5.34 7.89
C MET A 69 13.82 6.27 6.90
N ARG A 70 14.51 6.76 5.87
CA ARG A 70 13.91 7.58 4.81
C ARG A 70 12.82 6.82 4.05
N LEU A 71 13.11 5.58 3.65
CA LEU A 71 12.14 4.70 3.01
C LEU A 71 10.94 4.45 3.93
N ARG A 72 11.15 4.28 5.23
CA ARG A 72 10.05 4.11 6.18
C ARG A 72 9.11 5.31 6.20
N VAL A 73 9.64 6.53 6.23
CA VAL A 73 8.82 7.77 6.18
C VAL A 73 7.98 7.82 4.90
N VAL A 74 8.56 7.47 3.77
CA VAL A 74 7.82 7.40 2.49
C VAL A 74 6.73 6.32 2.53
N ILE A 75 7.03 5.14 3.07
CA ILE A 75 6.04 4.05 3.24
C ILE A 75 4.89 4.50 4.14
N ASP A 76 5.17 5.19 5.24
CA ASP A 76 4.14 5.67 6.17
C ASP A 76 3.22 6.70 5.51
N GLN A 77 3.76 7.58 4.65
CA GLN A 77 2.94 8.46 3.82
C GLN A 77 2.06 7.71 2.82
N VAL A 78 2.63 6.74 2.09
CA VAL A 78 1.84 5.95 1.14
C VAL A 78 0.73 5.17 1.87
N ALA A 79 1.02 4.65 3.07
CA ALA A 79 0.06 3.91 3.89
C ALA A 79 -1.05 4.80 4.48
N SER A 80 -0.84 6.11 4.63
CA SER A 80 -1.90 7.03 5.08
C SER A 80 -2.88 7.44 3.97
N LEU A 81 -2.60 7.09 2.71
CA LEU A 81 -3.46 7.42 1.59
C LEU A 81 -4.68 6.48 1.51
N THR A 82 -5.80 7.06 1.11
CA THR A 82 -6.95 6.29 0.63
C THR A 82 -6.70 5.79 -0.79
N ASP A 83 -7.42 4.76 -1.24
CA ASP A 83 -7.32 4.25 -2.62
C ASP A 83 -7.46 5.36 -3.69
N PRO A 84 -8.45 6.28 -3.62
CA PRO A 84 -8.51 7.40 -4.57
C PRO A 84 -7.32 8.36 -4.44
N GLY A 85 -6.85 8.61 -3.22
CA GLY A 85 -5.70 9.46 -2.96
C GLY A 85 -4.40 8.93 -3.57
N ALA A 86 -4.13 7.63 -3.38
CA ALA A 86 -2.96 6.96 -3.96
C ALA A 86 -2.97 7.04 -5.50
N LYS A 87 -4.13 6.79 -6.13
CA LYS A 87 -4.27 6.90 -7.59
C LYS A 87 -4.07 8.33 -8.10
N ALA A 88 -4.62 9.33 -7.40
CA ALA A 88 -4.48 10.72 -7.77
C ALA A 88 -3.03 11.20 -7.66
N LEU A 89 -2.34 10.82 -6.58
CA LEU A 89 -0.95 11.17 -6.35
C LEU A 89 -0.02 10.47 -7.35
N HIS A 90 -0.24 9.17 -7.60
CA HIS A 90 0.50 8.40 -8.61
C HIS A 90 0.39 9.03 -9.99
N LYS A 91 -0.82 9.41 -10.41
CA LYS A 91 -1.03 10.13 -11.68
C LYS A 91 -0.22 11.43 -11.72
N ARG A 92 -0.18 12.20 -10.63
CA ARG A 92 0.56 13.47 -10.57
C ARG A 92 2.08 13.28 -10.67
N LEU A 93 2.63 12.26 -10.03
CA LEU A 93 4.08 12.09 -9.87
C LEU A 93 4.72 11.19 -10.95
N VAL A 94 4.03 10.12 -11.37
CA VAL A 94 4.57 9.09 -12.27
C VAL A 94 4.11 9.29 -13.71
N ARG A 95 2.92 9.87 -13.90
CA ARG A 95 2.35 10.16 -15.22
C ARG A 95 1.94 11.64 -15.33
N PRO A 96 2.89 12.58 -15.13
CA PRO A 96 2.60 13.98 -15.42
C PRO A 96 2.17 14.06 -16.90
N ASN A 97 1.03 14.70 -17.15
CA ASN A 97 0.48 14.83 -18.51
C ASN A 97 1.53 15.28 -19.52
#